data_AF-A0A0Q5Z685-F1
#
_entry.id   AF-A0A0Q5Z685-F1
#
_cell.length_a   1.000
_cell.length_b   1.000
_cell.length_c   1.000
_cell.angle_alpha   90.00
_cell.angle_beta   90.00
_cell.angle_gamma   90.00
#
_symmetry.space_group_name_H-M   'P 1'
#
loop_
_entity.id
_entity.type
_entity.pdbx_description
1 polymer ?
#
loop_
_entity_poly.entity_id
_entity_poly.type
_entity_poly.pdbx_seq_one_letter_code
_entity_poly.pdbx_strand_id
1 'polypeptide(L)'
;MLFEYTRQRGARSPVTDAVTFKVARLKQARTGDVKSLNDGAVDLTDRIDRSYNYHSPRELRWHLAERFGLAPSAIALRESVRA
;
A
#
# COMPACT_ATOMS: atom_id res chain seq x y z
N MET A 1 -2.13 1.22 -12.37
CA MET A 1 -0.87 1.38 -11.59
C MET A 1 -0.78 0.30 -10.54
N LEU A 2 0.37 -0.35 -10.42
CA LEU A 2 0.62 -1.38 -9.40
C LEU A 2 1.37 -0.79 -8.22
N PHE A 3 0.85 -1.01 -7.02
CA PHE A 3 1.51 -0.66 -5.77
C PHE A 3 1.80 -1.92 -4.97
N GLU A 4 3.03 -2.03 -4.50
CA GLU A 4 3.49 -3.10 -3.63
C GLU A 4 3.61 -2.55 -2.21
N TYR A 5 2.90 -3.15 -1.26
CA TYR A 5 2.94 -2.74 0.13
C TYR A 5 3.43 -3.86 1.03
N THR A 6 4.20 -3.51 2.05
CA THR A 6 4.60 -4.44 3.12
C THR A 6 3.66 -4.25 4.31
N ARG A 7 2.94 -5.32 4.64
CA ARG A 7 2.04 -5.35 5.79
C ARG A 7 2.84 -5.40 7.08
N GLN A 8 2.47 -4.55 8.03
CA GLN A 8 2.90 -4.60 9.42
C GLN A 8 1.69 -4.80 10.33
N ARG A 9 1.87 -5.52 11.45
CA ARG A 9 0.79 -5.67 12.43
C ARG A 9 0.34 -4.30 12.94
N GLY A 10 -0.95 -4.02 12.80
CA GLY A 10 -1.61 -2.85 13.36
C GLY A 10 -2.17 -3.15 14.75
N ALA A 11 -2.69 -2.12 15.42
CA ALA A 11 -3.44 -2.30 16.66
C ALA A 11 -4.82 -2.91 16.36
N ARG A 12 -5.48 -3.51 17.34
CA ARG A 12 -6.92 -3.81 17.18
C ARG A 12 -7.70 -2.51 17.14
N SER A 13 -8.74 -2.46 16.33
CA SER A 13 -9.60 -1.28 16.28
C SER A 13 -10.31 -1.11 17.63
N PRO A 14 -10.26 0.08 18.26
CA PRO A 14 -10.94 0.31 19.54
C PRO A 14 -12.47 0.32 19.39
N VAL A 15 -12.99 0.48 18.17
CA VAL A 15 -14.43 0.60 17.90
C VAL A 15 -15.04 -0.75 17.49
N THR A 16 -14.30 -1.60 16.78
CA THR A 16 -14.84 -2.84 16.20
C THR A 16 -14.12 -4.11 16.65
N ASP A 17 -13.07 -4.00 17.48
CA ASP A 17 -12.15 -5.08 17.87
C ASP A 17 -11.52 -5.84 16.68
N ALA A 18 -11.69 -5.33 15.45
CA ALA A 18 -11.18 -5.96 14.25
C ALA A 18 -9.64 -5.88 14.19
N VAL A 19 -9.03 -6.92 13.63
CA VAL A 19 -7.59 -6.94 13.33
C VAL A 19 -7.31 -5.97 12.20
N THR A 20 -6.46 -4.97 12.45
CA THR A 20 -6.02 -4.02 11.43
C THR A 20 -4.58 -4.30 11.01
N PHE A 21 -4.11 -3.55 10.02
CA PHE A 21 -2.71 -3.54 9.63
C PHE A 21 -2.22 -2.13 9.32
N LYS A 22 -0.91 -1.95 9.47
CA LYS A 22 -0.19 -0.75 9.04
C LYS A 22 0.60 -1.07 7.78
N VAL A 23 0.89 -0.04 7.01
CA VAL A 23 1.80 -0.16 5.86
C VAL A 23 3.19 0.27 6.32
N ALA A 24 4.12 -0.69 6.39
CA ALA A 24 5.51 -0.40 6.74
C ALA A 24 6.27 0.26 5.57
N ARG A 25 5.97 -0.22 4.35
CA ARG A 25 6.59 0.26 3.12
C ARG A 25 5.59 0.22 1.99
N LEU A 26 5.61 1.24 1.14
CA LEU A 26 4.80 1.35 -0.06
C LEU A 26 5.70 1.69 -1.24
N LYS A 27 5.65 0.88 -2.28
CA LYS A 27 6.39 1.10 -3.52
C LYS A 27 5.42 1.11 -4.68
N GLN A 28 5.67 1.96 -5.67
CA GLN A 28 4.99 1.88 -6.95
C GLN A 28 5.82 1.05 -7.93
N ALA A 29 5.28 -0.08 -8.37
CA ALA A 29 5.90 -0.88 -9.41
C ALA A 29 5.61 -0.24 -10.78
N ARG A 30 6.66 0.06 -11.56
CA ARG A 30 6.48 0.45 -12.96
C ARG A 30 5.93 -0.73 -13.75
N THR A 31 4.77 -0.52 -14.36
CA THR A 31 4.17 -1.46 -15.31
C THR A 31 4.84 -1.20 -16.67
N GLY A 32 5.98 -1.81 -16.91
CA GLY A 32 6.71 -1.72 -18.18
C GLY A 32 7.92 -2.65 -18.16
N ASP A 33 8.07 -3.47 -19.19
CA ASP A 33 8.99 -4.60 -19.39
C ASP A 33 10.49 -4.26 -19.41
N VAL A 34 10.97 -3.41 -18.50
CA VAL A 34 12.39 -3.15 -18.33
C VAL A 34 12.86 -3.79 -17.03
N LYS A 35 13.44 -4.98 -17.21
CA LYS A 35 14.22 -5.72 -16.23
C LYS A 35 15.47 -4.94 -15.84
N SER A 36 15.33 -3.81 -15.16
CA SER A 36 16.44 -3.22 -14.40
C SER A 36 16.41 -3.79 -13.00
N LEU A 37 17.30 -4.75 -12.76
CA LEU A 37 17.72 -5.11 -11.42
C LEU A 37 18.06 -3.80 -10.68
N ASN A 38 17.32 -3.49 -9.61
CA ASN A 38 17.51 -2.40 -8.62
C ASN A 38 16.90 -0.98 -8.79
N ASP A 39 16.34 -0.53 -9.92
CA ASP A 39 16.12 0.95 -10.08
C ASP A 39 14.76 1.43 -10.65
N GLY A 40 13.69 0.65 -10.53
CA GLY A 40 12.40 0.97 -11.18
C GLY A 40 11.24 1.37 -10.27
N ALA A 41 11.31 1.08 -8.97
CA ALA A 41 10.18 1.22 -8.06
C ALA A 41 10.30 2.51 -7.23
N VAL A 42 9.34 3.41 -7.38
CA VAL A 42 9.32 4.67 -6.61
C VAL A 42 8.85 4.35 -5.19
N ASP A 43 9.67 4.66 -4.19
CA ASP A 43 9.26 4.57 -2.79
C ASP A 43 8.28 5.70 -2.48
N LEU A 44 7.05 5.33 -2.10
CA LEU A 44 5.96 6.25 -1.80
C LEU A 44 5.50 6.09 -0.35
N THR A 45 6.33 5.46 0.49
CA THR A 45 6.04 5.24 1.90
C THR A 45 5.71 6.55 2.63
N ASP A 46 6.38 7.66 2.27
CA ASP A 46 6.16 8.97 2.89
C ASP A 46 4.92 9.71 2.36
N ARG A 47 4.25 9.17 1.34
CA ARG A 47 2.99 9.74 0.79
C ARG A 47 1.74 9.28 1.55
N ILE A 48 1.90 8.30 2.44
CA ILE A 48 0.81 7.80 3.28
C ILE A 48 1.16 7.98 4.75
N ASP A 49 0.12 8.12 5.58
CA ASP A 49 0.31 8.04 7.02
C ASP A 49 0.56 6.58 7.43
N ARG A 50 1.77 6.33 7.95
CA ARG A 50 2.21 5.01 8.44
C ARG A 50 1.63 4.66 9.81
N SER A 51 1.11 5.65 10.54
CA SER A 51 0.47 5.44 11.83
C SER A 51 -0.96 4.91 11.68
N TYR A 52 -1.56 5.12 10.50
CA TYR A 52 -2.92 4.72 10.17
C TYR A 52 -3.10 3.20 10.15
N ASN A 53 -4.17 2.74 10.80
CA ASN A 53 -4.55 1.34 10.90
C ASN A 53 -5.63 1.04 9.84
N TYR A 54 -5.28 0.31 8.79
CA TYR A 54 -6.21 -0.13 7.77
C TYR A 54 -6.92 -1.40 8.21
N HIS A 55 -8.23 -1.44 8.03
CA HIS A 55 -9.08 -2.61 8.26
C HIS A 55 -9.02 -3.60 7.09
N SER A 56 -8.72 -3.13 5.87
CA SER A 56 -8.63 -4.01 4.70
C SER A 56 -7.72 -3.46 3.59
N PRO A 57 -7.19 -4.32 2.70
CA PRO A 57 -6.49 -3.86 1.50
C PRO A 57 -7.38 -3.01 0.58
N ARG A 58 -8.70 -3.23 0.60
CA ARG A 58 -9.66 -2.40 -0.13
C ARG A 58 -9.61 -0.96 0.38
N GLU A 59 -9.57 -0.74 1.68
CA GLU A 59 -9.46 0.59 2.27
C GLU A 59 -8.15 1.28 1.87
N LEU A 60 -7.02 0.55 1.92
CA LEU A 60 -5.74 1.05 1.41
C LEU A 60 -5.85 1.49 -0.05
N ARG A 61 -6.53 0.70 -0.90
CA ARG A 61 -6.74 1.04 -2.32
C ARG A 61 -7.51 2.36 -2.46
N TRP A 62 -8.56 2.56 -1.69
CA TRP A 62 -9.34 3.81 -1.70
C TRP A 62 -8.49 5.00 -1.24
N HIS A 63 -7.75 4.85 -0.14
CA HIS A 63 -6.88 5.92 0.36
C HIS A 63 -5.82 6.32 -0.68
N LEU A 64 -5.19 5.34 -1.36
CA LEU A 64 -4.25 5.65 -2.44
C LEU A 64 -4.95 6.33 -3.63
N ALA A 65 -6.16 5.91 -3.98
CA ALA A 65 -6.94 6.50 -5.05
C ALA A 65 -7.18 7.99 -4.81
N GLU A 66 -7.59 8.34 -3.59
CA GLU A 66 -7.77 9.74 -3.18
C GLU A 66 -6.44 10.51 -3.17
N ARG A 67 -5.37 9.93 -2.62
CA ARG A 67 -4.05 10.60 -2.53
C ARG A 67 -3.42 10.89 -3.88
N PHE A 68 -3.64 10.03 -4.87
CA PHE A 68 -3.08 10.18 -6.22
C PHE A 68 -4.07 10.75 -7.24
N GLY A 69 -5.31 11.04 -6.85
CA GLY A 69 -6.36 11.52 -7.77
C GLY A 69 -6.74 10.50 -8.84
N LEU A 70 -6.66 9.20 -8.52
CA LEU A 70 -6.94 8.10 -9.43
C LEU A 70 -8.26 7.42 -9.09
N ALA A 71 -8.82 6.68 -10.06
CA ALA A 71 -9.92 5.77 -9.77
C ALA A 71 -9.40 4.56 -8.95
N PRO A 72 -10.16 4.04 -7.96
CA PRO A 72 -9.76 2.84 -7.22
C PRO A 72 -9.54 1.62 -8.11
N SER A 73 -10.29 1.50 -9.21
CA SER A 73 -10.12 0.45 -10.22
C SER A 73 -8.79 0.55 -10.98
N ALA A 74 -8.20 1.75 -11.06
CA ALA A 74 -6.90 1.96 -11.67
C ALA A 74 -5.73 1.58 -10.73
N ILE A 75 -6.02 1.25 -9.47
CA ILE A 75 -5.04 0.87 -8.45
C ILE A 75 -5.05 -0.64 -8.21
N ALA A 76 -4.01 -1.29 -8.71
CA ALA A 76 -3.68 -2.65 -8.33
C ALA A 76 -2.80 -2.62 -7.08
N LEU A 77 -3.13 -3.49 -6.11
CA LEU A 77 -2.37 -3.66 -4.88
C LEU A 77 -1.80 -5.06 -4.84
N ARG A 78 -0.54 -5.18 -4.42
CA ARG A 78 0.12 -6.44 -4.16
C ARG A 78 0.81 -6.39 -2.80
N GLU A 79 0.61 -7.41 -1.99
CA GLU A 79 1.33 -7.55 -0.73
C GLU A 79 2.73 -8.13 -1.01
N SER A 80 3.77 -7.43 -0.56
CA SER A 80 5.15 -7.92 -0.59
C SER A 80 5.45 -8.56 0.76
N VAL A 81 5.75 -9.86 0.76
CA VAL A 81 6.21 -10.56 1.95
C VAL A 81 7.56 -9.97 2.34
N ARG A 82 7.71 -9.57 3.60
CA ARG A 82 9.01 -9.21 4.17
C ARG A 82 9.81 -10.51 4.27
N ALA A 83 10.85 -10.66 3.45
CA ALA A 83 11.82 -11.73 3.59
C ALA A 83 12.58 -11.60 4.91
#